data_AF-A0A9D8HSD6-F1
#
_entry.id   AF-A0A9D8HSD6-F1
#
_cell.length_a   1.000
_cell.length_b   1.000
_cell.length_c   1.000
_cell.angle_alpha   90.00
_cell.angle_beta   90.00
_cell.angle_gamma   90.00
#
_symmetry.space_group_name_H-M   'P 1'
#
loop_
_entity.id
_entity.type
_entity.pdbx_description
1 polymer ?
#
loop_
_entity_poly.entity_id
_entity_poly.type
_entity_poly.pdbx_seq_one_letter_code
_entity_poly.pdbx_strand_id
1 'polypeptide(L)' 'MPEGYCFKCKAKKEIADAVEELMKNGRKAIKGKCPTCGVVMFKILGGKAVTPSTQTPPPSASGPV' A
#
# COMPACT_ATOMS: atom_id res chain seq x y z
N MET A 1 -7.61 -0.53 -5.01
CA MET A 1 -6.69 -0.27 -3.88
C MET A 1 -6.31 -1.59 -3.21
N PRO A 2 -5.15 -1.69 -2.53
CA PRO A 2 -4.77 -2.91 -1.83
C PRO A 2 -5.70 -3.20 -0.65
N GLU A 3 -6.44 -4.31 -0.72
CA GLU A 3 -7.31 -4.77 0.38
C GLU A 3 -6.54 -5.62 1.39
N GLY A 4 -6.57 -5.23 2.65
CA GLY A 4 -5.95 -5.90 3.79
C GLY A 4 -7.00 -6.49 4.74
N TYR A 5 -6.65 -7.58 5.41
CA TYR A 5 -7.50 -8.10 6.47
C TYR A 5 -7.18 -7.42 7.79
N CYS A 6 -8.17 -6.78 8.39
CA CYS A 6 -8.03 -6.22 9.72
C CYS A 6 -8.32 -7.28 10.76
N PHE A 7 -7.35 -7.63 11.60
CA PHE A 7 -7.64 -8.52 12.73
C PHE A 7 -8.53 -7.84 13.79
N LYS A 8 -8.42 -6.52 13.94
CA LYS A 8 -9.24 -5.74 14.89
C LYS A 8 -10.70 -5.61 14.41
N CYS A 9 -10.91 -5.37 13.13
CA CYS A 9 -12.25 -5.28 12.53
C CYS A 9 -12.79 -6.63 12.05
N LYS A 10 -11.97 -7.69 12.05
CA LYS A 10 -12.26 -9.02 11.50
C LYS A 10 -12.89 -8.99 10.10
N ALA A 11 -12.47 -8.02 9.29
CA ALA A 11 -13.05 -7.74 7.99
C ALA A 11 -11.95 -7.40 6.98
N LYS A 12 -12.22 -7.68 5.71
CA LYS A 12 -11.41 -7.17 4.60
C LYS A 12 -11.73 -5.68 4.43
N LYS A 13 -10.70 -4.86 4.46
CA LYS A 13 -10.77 -3.40 4.39
C LYS A 13 -9.69 -2.92 3.45
N GLU A 14 -9.87 -1.73 2.91
CA GLU A 14 -8.81 -1.06 2.17
C GLU A 14 -7.64 -0.70 3.10
N ILE A 15 -6.41 -0.85 2.62
CA ILE A 15 -5.22 -0.42 3.35
C ILE A 15 -4.98 1.06 3.04
N ALA A 16 -5.15 1.91 4.05
CA ALA A 16 -4.74 3.31 4.00
C ALA A 16 -3.21 3.40 4.11
N ASP A 17 -2.60 4.42 3.51
CA ASP A 17 -1.15 4.61 3.51
C ASP A 17 -0.39 3.36 3.06
N ALA A 18 -0.86 2.70 2.00
CA ALA A 18 -0.26 1.50 1.46
C ALA A 18 1.11 1.82 0.82
N VAL A 19 2.18 1.54 1.55
CA VAL A 19 3.57 1.67 1.14
C VAL A 19 4.12 0.32 0.73
N GLU A 20 4.60 0.22 -0.51
CA GLU A 20 5.30 -0.95 -1.02
C GLU A 20 6.74 -0.96 -0.48
N GLU A 21 7.06 -1.95 0.37
CA GLU A 21 8.42 -2.23 0.81
C GLU A 21 8.89 -3.60 0.31
N LEU A 22 10.12 -3.64 -0.19
CA LEU A 22 10.78 -4.89 -0.54
C LEU A 22 11.45 -5.44 0.73
N MET A 23 11.01 -6.61 1.20
CA MET A 23 11.66 -7.27 2.32
C MET A 23 13.06 -7.73 1.92
N LYS A 24 13.97 -7.82 2.90
CA LYS A 24 15.36 -8.30 2.72
C LYS A 24 15.47 -9.69 2.08
N ASN A 25 14.38 -10.48 2.08
CA ASN A 25 14.29 -11.79 1.42
C ASN A 25 13.77 -11.73 -0.03
N GLY A 26 13.73 -10.55 -0.67
CA GLY A 26 13.30 -10.39 -2.07
C GLY A 26 11.78 -10.50 -2.29
N ARG A 27 10.98 -10.52 -1.22
CA ARG A 27 9.51 -10.58 -1.29
C ARG A 27 8.92 -9.17 -1.17
N LYS A 28 7.92 -8.87 -1.99
CA LYS A 28 7.18 -7.60 -1.91
C LYS A 28 6.13 -7.66 -0.81
N ALA A 29 6.11 -6.64 0.03
CA ALA A 29 5.08 -6.44 1.04
C ALA A 29 4.52 -5.03 0.92
N ILE A 30 3.21 -4.92 1.09
CA ILE A 30 2.56 -3.63 1.28
C ILE A 30 2.37 -3.47 2.78
N LYS A 31 2.95 -2.41 3.33
CA LYS A 31 2.73 -1.95 4.69
C LYS A 31 1.75 -0.78 4.64
N GLY A 32 0.71 -0.80 5.44
CA GLY A 32 -0.15 0.36 5.61
C GLY A 32 -0.96 0.27 6.88
N LYS A 33 -2.11 0.94 6.91
CA LYS A 33 -2.93 1.12 8.10
C LYS A 33 -4.41 0.87 7.81
N CYS A 34 -5.12 0.44 8.83
CA CYS A 34 -6.56 0.33 8.84
C CYS A 34 -7.20 1.73 8.85
N PRO A 35 -7.98 2.15 7.84
CA PRO A 35 -8.67 3.44 7.85
C PRO A 35 -9.74 3.53 8.94
N THR A 36 -10.26 2.39 9.40
CA THR A 36 -11.31 2.34 10.43
C THR A 36 -10.75 2.38 11.85
N CYS A 37 -9.55 1.85 12.07
CA CYS A 37 -9.05 1.52 13.40
C CYS A 37 -7.60 1.92 13.65
N GLY A 38 -6.91 2.44 12.63
CA GLY A 38 -5.52 2.91 12.71
C GLY A 38 -4.47 1.83 12.90
N VAL A 39 -4.85 0.55 13.07
CA VAL A 39 -3.89 -0.53 13.28
C VAL A 39 -3.04 -0.74 12.03
N VAL A 40 -1.74 -0.97 12.23
CA VAL A 40 -0.81 -1.28 11.15
C VAL A 40 -1.17 -2.64 10.54
N MET A 41 -1.29 -2.68 9.23
CA MET A 41 -1.62 -3.84 8.42
C MET A 41 -0.49 -4.12 7.44
N PHE A 42 -0.24 -5.41 7.20
CA PHE A 42 0.75 -5.84 6.22
C PHE A 42 0.08 -6.82 5.26
N LYS A 43 0.24 -6.58 3.96
CA LYS A 43 -0.20 -7.49 2.90
C LYS A 43 1.02 -7.96 2.13
N ILE A 44 1.34 -9.24 2.27
CA ILE A 44 2.44 -9.86 1.54
C ILE A 44 1.94 -10.18 0.13
N LEU A 45 2.54 -9.56 -0.88
CA LEU A 45 2.27 -9.88 -2.28
C LEU A 45 3.20 -11.05 -2.66
N GLY A 46 2.79 -12.26 -2.28
CA GLY A 46 3.48 -13.49 -2.65
C GLY A 46 3.16 -13.89 -4.09
N GLY A 47 4.13 -13.73 -5.00
CA GLY A 47 4.06 -14.28 -6.36
C GLY A 47 4.01 -13.23 -7.45
N LYS A 48 5.07 -13.24 -8.27
CA LYS A 48 5.36 -12.43 -9.47
C LYS A 48 5.59 -10.93 -9.24
N ALA A 49 6.78 -10.51 -9.62
CA ALA A 49 7.20 -9.13 -9.74
C ALA A 49 6.19 -8.34 -10.59
N VAL A 50 5.34 -7.56 -9.94
CA VAL A 50 4.64 -6.44 -10.58
C VAL A 50 5.31 -5.16 -10.10
N THR A 51 5.91 -4.49 -11.07
CA THR A 51 6.57 -3.19 -11.02
C THR A 51 5.87 -2.18 -10.10
N PRO A 52 6.62 -1.36 -9.35
CA PRO A 52 6.05 -0.27 -8.56
C PRO A 52 5.47 0.78 -9.52
N SER A 53 4.17 0.70 -9.80
CA SER A 53 3.48 1.75 -10.55
C SER A 53 2.83 2.72 -9.58
N THR A 54 3.52 3.85 -9.44
CA THR A 54 2.91 5.19 -9.49
C THR A 54 1.96 5.54 -8.35
N GLN A 55 2.53 6.09 -7.28
CA GLN A 55 1.90 7.21 -6.56
C GLN A 55 2.90 8.37 -6.44
N THR A 56 3.28 8.92 -7.59
CA THR A 56 3.53 10.35 -7.68
C THR A 56 2.27 10.90 -8.36
N PRO A 57 1.35 11.61 -7.67
CA PRO A 57 0.46 12.48 -8.41
C PRO A 57 1.36 13.45 -9.17
N PRO A 58 1.27 13.57 -10.51
CA PRO A 58 1.94 14.67 -11.17
C PRO A 58 1.39 15.95 -10.51
N PRO A 59 2.21 16.81 -9.90
CA PRO A 59 1.74 18.15 -9.60
C PRO A 59 1.38 18.78 -10.94
N SER A 60 0.08 18.85 -11.18
CA SER A 60 -0.53 19.68 -12.20
C SER A 60 0.11 21.07 -12.19
N ALA A 61 0.42 21.54 -13.39
CA ALA A 61 0.39 22.93 -13.80
C ALA A 61 1.24 23.93 -12.99
N SER A 62 2.34 24.37 -13.60
CA SER A 62 2.76 25.78 -13.60
C SER A 62 3.69 25.99 -14.80
N GLY A 63 3.17 26.59 -15.86
CA GLY A 63 3.93 26.91 -17.08
C GLY A 63 4.93 28.04 -16.84
N PRO A 64 5.99 28.16 -17.66
CA PRO A 64 6.82 29.34 -17.65
C PRO A 64 6.14 30.45 -18.45
N VAL A 65 6.18 31.62 -17.84
CA VAL A 65 5.89 32.95 -18.39
C VAL A 65 6.71 33.27 -19.64
#